data_AF-A0A7K4JFI0-F1
#
_entry.id   AF-A0A7K4JFI0-F1
#
_cell.length_a   1.000
_cell.length_b   1.000
_cell.length_c   1.000
_cell.angle_alpha   90.00
_cell.angle_beta   90.00
_cell.angle_gamma   90.00
#
_symmetry.space_group_name_H-M   'P 1'
#
loop_
_entity.id
_entity.type
_entity.pdbx_description
1 polymer ?
#
loop_
_entity_poly.entity_id
_entity_poly.type
_entity_poly.pdbx_seq_one_letter_code
_entity_poly.pdbx_strand_id
1 'polypeptide(L)'
;MRTATYFFIFLNLSLAVFEEPAVYPLPFLVTALVEVLCLLVFFGRLTHYAKVTLHDVFWKDTKNICIMVAILLSLTDLAIYGALRIYNVRSIRWSRIVRPIFLINFAESRQIRRAFRSIRNTLPEITYVFLLFMFSLLMFSLMALKLFGERNLQTAEGLPYFRNYLEIVFDLYVLVTTANSPDVM
;
A
#
# COMPACT_ATOMS: atom_id res chain seq x y z
N MET A 1 -24.67 7.80 13.70
CA MET A 1 -23.85 6.58 13.51
C MET A 1 -22.82 6.70 12.39
N ARG A 2 -23.16 7.25 11.21
CA ARG A 2 -22.21 7.38 10.08
C ARG A 2 -20.96 8.21 10.39
N THR A 3 -21.16 9.40 10.95
CA THR A 3 -20.10 10.32 11.36
C THR A 3 -19.17 9.70 12.40
N ALA A 4 -19.72 8.96 13.37
CA ALA A 4 -18.95 8.28 14.40
C ALA A 4 -17.97 7.27 13.79
N THR A 5 -18.36 6.48 12.79
CA THR A 5 -17.43 5.57 12.15
C THR A 5 -16.34 6.23 11.35
N TYR A 6 -16.66 7.30 10.62
CA TYR A 6 -15.61 8.05 9.93
C TYR A 6 -14.61 8.65 10.91
N PHE A 7 -15.07 9.11 12.07
CA PHE A 7 -14.20 9.57 13.14
C PHE A 7 -13.27 8.45 13.64
N PHE A 8 -13.79 7.25 13.94
CA PHE A 8 -12.94 6.13 14.38
C PHE A 8 -12.01 5.60 13.29
N ILE A 9 -12.41 5.64 12.02
CA ILE A 9 -11.52 5.32 10.89
C ILE A 9 -10.39 6.35 10.81
N PHE A 10 -10.72 7.65 10.84
CA PHE A 10 -9.73 8.72 10.83
C PHE A 10 -8.76 8.58 12.01
N LEU A 11 -9.28 8.31 13.21
CA LEU A 11 -8.49 8.10 14.40
C LEU A 11 -7.54 6.90 14.25
N ASN A 12 -8.03 5.77 13.72
CA ASN A 12 -7.20 4.59 13.45
C ASN A 12 -6.10 4.83 12.39
N LEU A 13 -6.37 5.63 11.35
CA LEU A 13 -5.35 6.03 10.37
C LEU A 13 -4.35 7.02 10.97
N SER A 14 -4.81 7.96 11.81
CA SER A 14 -3.95 8.96 12.44
C SER A 14 -2.94 8.38 13.43
N LEU A 15 -3.19 7.17 13.96
CA LEU A 15 -2.23 6.44 14.79
C LEU A 15 -0.88 6.24 14.10
N ALA A 16 -0.84 6.20 12.77
CA ALA A 16 0.40 6.11 12.01
C ALA A 16 1.38 7.28 12.27
N VAL A 17 0.89 8.46 12.71
CA VAL A 17 1.72 9.62 13.05
C VAL A 17 2.47 9.41 14.38
N PHE A 18 1.90 8.60 15.27
CA PHE A 18 2.39 8.39 16.63
C PHE A 18 3.16 7.07 16.81
N GLU A 19 3.02 6.14 15.86
CA GLU A 19 3.73 4.86 15.87
C GLU A 19 5.05 4.94 15.09
N GLU A 20 6.05 4.13 15.47
CA GLU A 20 7.38 4.10 14.84
C GLU A 20 7.34 3.84 13.32
N PRO A 21 7.98 4.63 12.44
CA PRO A 21 8.74 5.86 12.70
C PRO A 21 7.79 7.03 13.00
N ALA A 22 7.75 7.43 14.27
CA ALA A 22 6.77 8.41 14.77
C ALA A 22 7.25 9.84 14.53
N VAL A 23 6.34 10.73 14.15
CA VAL A 23 6.58 12.17 14.16
C VAL A 23 6.56 12.67 15.61
N TYR A 24 5.58 12.18 16.38
CA TYR A 24 5.45 12.46 17.81
C TYR A 24 5.42 11.14 18.58
N PRO A 25 6.48 10.80 19.34
CA PRO A 25 6.57 9.50 19.98
C PRO A 25 5.58 9.42 21.15
N LEU A 26 4.55 8.58 21.00
CA LEU A 26 3.67 8.20 22.11
C LEU A 26 4.10 6.85 22.69
N PRO A 27 3.87 6.61 24.00
CA PRO A 27 4.09 5.31 24.59
C PRO A 27 3.26 4.24 23.86
N PHE A 28 3.88 3.09 23.56
CA PHE A 28 3.24 1.99 22.85
C PHE A 28 1.89 1.59 23.44
N LEU A 29 1.81 1.50 24.78
CA LEU A 29 0.59 1.13 25.47
C LEU A 29 -0.57 2.05 25.11
N VAL A 30 -0.33 3.36 24.98
CA VAL A 30 -1.35 4.33 24.59
C VAL A 30 -1.80 4.06 23.15
N THR A 31 -0.87 3.90 22.21
CA THR A 31 -1.20 3.61 20.81
C THR A 31 -1.96 2.28 20.65
N ALA A 32 -1.57 1.25 21.41
CA ALA A 32 -2.20 -0.06 21.38
C ALA A 32 -3.61 -0.03 21.98
N LEU A 33 -3.82 0.67 23.10
CA LEU A 33 -5.15 0.81 23.71
C LEU A 33 -6.12 1.53 22.77
N VAL A 34 -5.65 2.60 22.14
CA VAL A 34 -6.44 3.35 21.16
C VAL A 34 -6.77 2.49 19.94
N GLU A 35 -5.82 1.69 19.45
CA GLU A 35 -6.06 0.75 18.36
C GLU A 35 -7.10 -0.32 18.72
N VAL A 36 -6.96 -0.96 19.89
CA VAL A 36 -7.93 -1.95 20.39
C VAL A 36 -9.32 -1.33 20.51
N LEU A 37 -9.42 -0.10 21.02
CA LEU A 37 -10.68 0.62 21.12
C LEU A 37 -11.32 0.83 19.73
N CYS A 38 -10.53 1.22 18.72
CA CYS A 38 -11.03 1.34 17.35
C CYS A 38 -11.53 0.00 16.79
N LEU A 39 -10.77 -1.07 16.98
CA LEU A 39 -11.13 -2.41 16.52
C LEU A 39 -12.40 -2.92 17.19
N LEU A 40 -12.58 -2.64 18.49
CA LEU A 40 -13.81 -2.97 19.22
C LEU A 40 -15.02 -2.23 18.67
N VAL A 41 -14.88 -0.94 18.32
CA VAL A 41 -15.97 -0.18 17.69
C VAL A 41 -16.31 -0.76 16.31
N PHE A 42 -15.31 -1.15 15.51
CA PHE A 42 -15.53 -1.79 14.21
C PHE A 42 -16.21 -3.15 14.34
N PHE A 43 -15.81 -3.96 15.33
CA PHE A 43 -16.44 -5.22 15.63
C PHE A 43 -17.89 -5.05 16.14
N GLY A 44 -18.13 -4.09 17.04
CA GLY A 44 -19.47 -3.73 17.52
C GLY A 44 -20.38 -3.29 16.37
N ARG A 45 -19.84 -2.55 15.39
CA ARG A 45 -20.59 -2.19 14.18
C ARG A 45 -20.87 -3.39 13.28
N LEU A 46 -19.89 -4.27 13.09
CA LEU A 46 -20.06 -5.48 12.29
C LEU A 46 -21.14 -6.39 12.88
N THR A 47 -21.14 -6.58 14.20
CA THR A 47 -22.16 -7.37 14.91
C THR A 47 -23.54 -6.70 14.87
N HIS A 48 -23.63 -5.38 15.01
CA HIS A 48 -24.88 -4.65 14.79
C HIS A 48 -25.41 -4.86 13.37
N TYR A 49 -24.55 -4.77 12.36
CA TYR A 49 -24.92 -5.02 10.97
C TYR A 49 -25.33 -6.48 10.71
N ALA A 50 -24.65 -7.44 11.34
CA ALA A 50 -24.97 -8.86 11.27
C ALA A 50 -26.31 -9.20 11.93
N LYS A 51 -26.71 -8.49 12.98
CA LYS A 51 -28.04 -8.65 13.60
C LYS A 51 -29.18 -8.10 12.74
N VAL A 52 -28.92 -7.03 11.97
CA VAL A 52 -29.91 -6.39 11.10
C VAL A 52 -30.08 -7.12 9.76
N THR A 53 -29.05 -7.82 9.29
CA THR A 53 -29.04 -8.51 7.99
C THR A 53 -29.28 -10.00 8.18
N LEU A 54 -29.99 -10.68 7.26
CA LEU A 54 -30.08 -12.13 7.28
C LEU A 54 -28.68 -12.78 7.25
N HIS A 55 -28.49 -13.81 8.07
CA HIS A 55 -27.21 -14.48 8.27
C HIS A 55 -26.62 -15.02 6.95
N ASP A 56 -27.45 -15.62 6.08
CA ASP A 56 -27.00 -16.20 4.81
C ASP A 56 -26.47 -15.14 3.82
N VAL A 57 -27.07 -13.95 3.85
CA VAL A 57 -26.63 -12.82 3.00
C VAL A 57 -25.37 -12.18 3.57
N PHE A 58 -25.24 -12.13 4.90
CA PHE A 58 -24.09 -11.56 5.58
C PHE A 58 -22.80 -12.30 5.26
N TRP A 59 -22.82 -13.63 5.30
CA TRP A 59 -21.64 -14.48 5.02
C TRP A 59 -21.29 -14.56 3.53
N LYS A 60 -22.23 -14.24 2.63
CA LYS A 60 -21.95 -14.20 1.19
C LYS A 60 -21.35 -12.88 0.72
N ASP A 61 -21.48 -11.81 1.50
CA ASP A 61 -20.93 -10.50 1.13
C ASP A 61 -19.43 -10.41 1.41
N THR A 62 -18.63 -10.40 0.34
CA THR A 62 -17.16 -10.31 0.39
C THR A 62 -16.65 -9.11 1.18
N LYS A 63 -17.45 -8.05 1.30
CA LYS A 63 -17.11 -6.85 2.09
C LYS A 63 -17.01 -7.15 3.58
N ASN A 64 -17.99 -7.90 4.10
CA ASN A 64 -18.05 -8.23 5.53
C ASN A 64 -16.94 -9.20 5.91
N ILE A 65 -16.67 -10.17 5.03
CA ILE A 65 -15.55 -11.10 5.18
C ILE A 65 -14.23 -10.31 5.21
N CYS A 66 -14.03 -9.37 4.29
CA CYS A 66 -12.80 -8.59 4.24
C CYS A 66 -12.61 -7.73 5.51
N ILE A 67 -13.67 -7.10 6.03
CA ILE A 67 -13.61 -6.36 7.30
C ILE A 67 -13.29 -7.31 8.47
N MET A 68 -13.93 -8.48 8.52
CA MET A 68 -13.71 -9.47 9.58
C MET A 68 -12.27 -9.98 9.59
N VAL A 69 -11.74 -10.34 8.41
CA VAL A 69 -10.34 -10.76 8.23
C VAL A 69 -9.38 -9.63 8.59
N ALA A 70 -9.68 -8.39 8.19
CA ALA A 70 -8.87 -7.22 8.53
C ALA A 70 -8.81 -6.95 10.04
N ILE A 71 -9.94 -7.07 10.75
CA ILE A 71 -9.99 -6.93 12.22
C ILE A 71 -9.16 -8.04 12.87
N LEU A 72 -9.36 -9.29 12.45
CA LEU A 72 -8.63 -10.44 12.99
C LEU A 72 -7.12 -10.28 12.80
N LEU A 73 -6.69 -9.94 11.58
CA LEU A 73 -5.29 -9.75 11.23
C LEU A 73 -4.65 -8.61 12.02
N SER A 74 -5.38 -7.50 12.20
CA SER A 74 -4.89 -6.36 12.99
C SER A 74 -4.75 -6.72 14.47
N LEU A 75 -5.70 -7.48 15.03
CA LEU A 75 -5.62 -7.94 16.42
C LEU A 75 -4.46 -8.93 16.63
N THR A 76 -4.27 -9.87 15.71
CA THR A 76 -3.16 -10.84 15.79
C THR A 76 -1.81 -10.16 15.65
N ASP A 77 -1.66 -9.21 14.72
CA ASP A 77 -0.41 -8.47 14.54
C ASP A 77 -0.09 -7.62 15.77
N LEU A 78 -1.10 -6.97 16.38
CA LEU A 78 -0.92 -6.20 17.61
C LEU A 78 -0.51 -7.09 18.79
N ALA A 79 -1.11 -8.28 18.94
CA ALA A 79 -0.74 -9.24 19.98
C ALA A 79 0.69 -9.76 19.80
N ILE A 80 1.06 -10.13 18.56
CA ILE A 80 2.41 -10.59 18.21
C ILE A 80 3.44 -9.48 18.46
N TYR A 81 3.16 -8.25 18.02
CA TYR A 81 4.03 -7.10 18.25
C TYR A 81 4.19 -6.80 19.74
N GLY A 82 3.09 -6.85 20.51
CA GLY A 82 3.13 -6.68 21.97
C GLY A 82 4.01 -7.73 22.65
N ALA A 83 3.87 -9.01 22.29
CA ALA A 83 4.69 -10.10 22.81
C ALA A 83 6.17 -9.92 22.44
N LEU A 84 6.49 -9.68 21.17
CA LEU A 84 7.86 -9.49 20.69
C LEU A 84 8.55 -8.31 21.36
N ARG A 85 7.80 -7.25 21.68
CA ARG A 85 8.31 -6.07 22.38
C ARG A 85 8.69 -6.37 23.83
N ILE A 86 7.95 -7.23 24.52
CA ILE A 86 8.30 -7.70 25.88
C ILE A 86 9.63 -8.47 25.84
N TYR A 87 9.85 -9.27 24.79
CA TYR A 87 11.10 -9.99 24.57
C TYR A 87 12.23 -9.16 23.93
N ASN A 88 12.05 -7.85 23.76
CA ASN A 88 13.02 -6.93 23.13
C ASN A 88 13.49 -7.34 21.72
N VAL A 89 12.65 -8.02 20.95
CA VAL A 89 12.96 -8.40 19.56
C VAL A 89 12.45 -7.32 18.60
N ARG A 90 13.28 -6.95 17.62
CA ARG A 90 12.88 -6.03 16.55
C ARG A 90 11.70 -6.64 15.78
N SER A 91 10.58 -5.93 15.76
CA SER A 91 9.35 -6.37 15.10
C SER A 91 8.80 -5.26 14.22
N ILE A 92 8.18 -5.65 13.11
CA ILE A 92 7.57 -4.76 12.13
C ILE A 92 6.06 -4.97 12.19
N ARG A 93 5.28 -3.89 12.21
CA ARG A 93 3.82 -3.96 12.20
C ARG A 93 3.28 -4.05 10.77
N TRP A 94 2.80 -5.22 10.38
CA TRP A 94 2.26 -5.45 9.04
C TRP A 94 0.80 -5.01 8.91
N SER A 95 0.06 -4.94 10.02
CA SER A 95 -1.36 -4.54 10.04
C SER A 95 -1.63 -3.12 9.55
N ARG A 96 -0.62 -2.24 9.51
CA ARG A 96 -0.78 -0.85 9.06
C ARG A 96 -1.28 -0.73 7.63
N ILE A 97 -0.82 -1.61 6.75
CA ILE A 97 -1.22 -1.64 5.33
C ILE A 97 -2.71 -2.01 5.19
N VAL A 98 -3.26 -2.70 6.19
CA VAL A 98 -4.65 -3.16 6.22
C VAL A 98 -5.59 -2.03 6.67
N ARG A 99 -5.12 -1.02 7.41
CA ARG A 99 -5.98 0.05 7.97
C ARG A 99 -6.78 0.83 6.92
N PRO A 100 -6.22 1.24 5.76
CA PRO A 100 -7.00 1.88 4.70
C PRO A 100 -8.13 1.03 4.14
N ILE A 101 -8.07 -0.31 4.29
CA ILE A 101 -9.12 -1.22 3.85
C ILE A 101 -10.42 -0.97 4.62
N PHE A 102 -10.33 -0.58 5.90
CA PHE A 102 -11.50 -0.20 6.68
C PHE A 102 -12.25 0.96 6.02
N LEU A 103 -11.54 2.00 5.56
CA LEU A 103 -12.14 3.13 4.84
C LEU A 103 -12.89 2.68 3.58
N ILE A 104 -12.35 1.73 2.82
CA ILE A 104 -12.93 1.28 1.54
C ILE A 104 -14.13 0.34 1.74
N ASN A 105 -14.06 -0.57 2.71
CA ASN A 105 -15.04 -1.66 2.83
C ASN A 105 -16.26 -1.33 3.69
N PHE A 106 -16.24 -0.29 4.53
CA PHE A 106 -17.42 0.09 5.30
C PHE A 106 -18.62 0.43 4.39
N ALA A 107 -19.83 0.04 4.79
CA ALA A 107 -21.04 0.21 3.97
C ALA A 107 -21.23 1.64 3.41
N GLU A 108 -20.76 2.65 4.14
CA GLU A 108 -20.93 4.07 3.84
C GLU A 108 -20.03 4.60 2.71
N SER A 109 -18.88 3.97 2.43
CA SER A 109 -17.93 4.41 1.39
C SER A 109 -18.26 3.87 -0.01
N ARG A 110 -19.55 3.91 -0.39
CA ARG A 110 -20.01 3.43 -1.71
C ARG A 110 -19.34 4.14 -2.87
N GLN A 111 -19.07 5.44 -2.75
CA GLN A 111 -18.41 6.24 -3.78
C GLN A 111 -16.97 5.77 -4.01
N ILE A 112 -16.20 5.58 -2.93
CA ILE A 112 -14.81 5.08 -2.99
C ILE A 112 -14.77 3.71 -3.67
N ARG A 113 -15.66 2.78 -3.31
CA ARG A 113 -15.71 1.45 -3.94
C ARG A 113 -16.05 1.51 -5.44
N ARG A 114 -16.88 2.47 -5.87
CA ARG A 114 -17.16 2.66 -7.30
C ARG A 114 -15.90 3.11 -8.05
N ALA A 115 -15.14 4.02 -7.46
CA ALA A 115 -13.86 4.46 -8.02
C ALA A 115 -12.87 3.28 -8.14
N PHE A 116 -12.70 2.49 -7.08
CA PHE A 116 -11.85 1.28 -7.13
C PHE A 116 -12.30 0.25 -8.17
N ARG A 117 -13.61 0.08 -8.34
CA ARG A 117 -14.15 -0.78 -9.40
C ARG A 117 -13.82 -0.24 -10.79
N SER A 118 -13.90 1.08 -10.97
CA SER A 118 -13.50 1.73 -12.23
C SER A 118 -12.04 1.46 -12.54
N ILE A 119 -11.14 1.70 -11.57
CA ILE A 119 -9.70 1.44 -11.70
C ILE A 119 -9.45 -0.03 -12.05
N ARG A 120 -10.10 -0.96 -11.35
CA ARG A 120 -9.97 -2.40 -11.63
C ARG A 120 -10.44 -2.77 -13.03
N ASN A 121 -11.51 -2.14 -13.52
CA ASN A 121 -12.04 -2.43 -14.85
C ASN A 121 -11.12 -1.91 -15.97
N THR A 122 -10.40 -0.80 -15.74
CA THR A 122 -9.43 -0.25 -16.70
C THR A 122 -8.05 -0.90 -16.62
N LEU A 123 -7.75 -1.58 -15.50
CA LEU A 123 -6.44 -2.19 -15.25
C LEU A 123 -6.00 -3.22 -16.32
N PRO A 124 -6.87 -4.11 -16.85
CA PRO A 124 -6.49 -5.02 -17.93
C PRO A 124 -6.01 -4.28 -19.19
N GLU A 125 -6.74 -3.25 -19.62
CA GLU A 125 -6.39 -2.43 -20.79
C GLU A 125 -5.05 -1.70 -20.58
N ILE A 126 -4.88 -1.07 -19.42
CA ILE A 126 -3.63 -0.41 -19.03
C ILE A 126 -2.47 -1.42 -19.03
N THR A 127 -2.69 -2.65 -18.58
CA THR A 127 -1.66 -3.69 -18.54
C THR A 127 -1.16 -4.04 -19.94
N TYR A 128 -2.03 -4.11 -20.96
CA TYR A 128 -1.61 -4.36 -22.34
C TYR A 128 -0.71 -3.24 -22.88
N VAL A 129 -1.09 -1.99 -22.67
CA VAL A 129 -0.31 -0.83 -23.09
C VAL A 129 1.02 -0.77 -22.33
N PHE A 130 0.99 -1.07 -21.03
CA PHE A 130 2.18 -1.12 -20.19
C PHE A 130 3.18 -2.19 -20.63
N LEU A 131 2.71 -3.37 -21.07
CA LEU A 131 3.60 -4.41 -21.61
C LEU A 131 4.29 -3.98 -22.91
N LEU A 132 3.56 -3.32 -23.81
CA LEU A 132 4.15 -2.74 -25.03
C LEU A 132 5.18 -1.66 -24.70
N PHE A 133 4.87 -0.82 -23.71
CA PHE A 133 5.79 0.19 -23.20
C PHE A 133 7.07 -0.42 -22.62
N MET A 134 6.95 -1.45 -21.78
CA MET A 134 8.11 -2.16 -21.22
C MET A 134 8.93 -2.85 -22.31
N PHE A 135 8.27 -3.48 -23.30
CA PHE A 135 8.97 -4.05 -24.45
C PHE A 135 9.76 -3.00 -25.24
N SER A 136 9.16 -1.84 -25.50
CA SER A 136 9.81 -0.70 -26.15
C SER A 136 11.05 -0.25 -25.38
N LEU A 137 10.93 -0.06 -24.05
CA LEU A 137 12.06 0.32 -23.19
C LEU A 137 13.20 -0.70 -23.24
N LEU A 138 12.89 -2.00 -23.17
CA LEU A 138 13.90 -3.05 -23.23
C LEU A 138 14.62 -3.06 -24.59
N MET A 139 13.89 -2.88 -25.70
CA MET A 139 14.47 -2.79 -27.04
C MET A 139 15.39 -1.57 -27.20
N PHE A 140 14.95 -0.40 -26.74
CA PHE A 140 15.79 0.82 -26.76
C PHE A 140 17.01 0.69 -25.87
N SER A 141 16.89 0.00 -24.73
CA SER A 141 18.03 -0.27 -23.84
C SER A 141 19.06 -1.19 -24.50
N LEU A 142 18.61 -2.22 -25.24
CA LEU A 142 19.51 -3.09 -26.00
C LEU A 142 20.21 -2.32 -27.12
N MET A 143 19.48 -1.45 -27.82
CA MET A 143 20.04 -0.56 -28.83
C MET A 143 21.10 0.37 -28.23
N ALA A 144 20.79 1.02 -27.10
CA ALA A 144 21.73 1.91 -26.40
C ALA A 144 22.99 1.17 -25.95
N LEU A 145 22.85 -0.04 -25.39
CA LEU A 145 23.98 -0.89 -25.00
C LEU A 145 24.90 -1.19 -26.18
N LYS A 146 24.33 -1.52 -27.35
CA LYS A 146 25.12 -1.82 -28.56
C LYS A 146 25.72 -0.58 -29.23
N LEU A 147 25.04 0.56 -29.14
CA LEU A 147 25.55 1.81 -29.69
C LEU A 147 26.69 2.40 -28.88
N PHE A 148 26.58 2.38 -27.55
CA PHE A 148 27.43 3.16 -26.65
C PHE A 148 28.35 2.34 -25.75
N GLY A 149 28.02 1.07 -25.46
CA GLY A 149 28.71 0.29 -24.43
C GLY A 149 30.20 0.01 -24.69
N GLU A 150 30.60 -0.10 -25.96
CA GLU A 150 32.01 -0.35 -26.34
C GLU A 150 32.80 0.93 -26.63
N ARG A 151 32.17 2.11 -26.60
CA ARG A 151 32.81 3.38 -27.00
C ARG A 151 33.64 4.05 -25.90
N ASN A 152 33.84 3.39 -24.75
CA ASN A 152 34.55 3.91 -23.58
C ASN A 152 34.11 5.33 -23.18
N LEU A 153 32.81 5.62 -23.35
CA LEU A 153 32.21 6.87 -22.92
C LEU A 153 32.09 6.90 -21.40
N GLN A 154 32.21 8.09 -20.82
CA GLN A 154 32.08 8.32 -19.39
C GLN A 154 30.96 9.32 -19.14
N THR A 155 30.21 9.13 -18.06
CA THR A 155 29.24 10.12 -17.58
C THR A 155 29.96 11.35 -17.01
N ALA A 156 29.22 12.41 -16.72
CA ALA A 156 29.75 13.61 -16.05
C ALA A 156 30.45 13.30 -14.71
N GLU A 157 30.11 12.18 -14.08
CA GLU A 157 30.67 11.70 -12.81
C GLU A 157 31.89 10.77 -12.98
N GLY A 158 32.31 10.50 -14.22
CA GLY A 158 33.44 9.62 -14.54
C GLY A 158 33.11 8.12 -14.50
N LEU A 159 31.83 7.76 -14.39
CA LEU A 159 31.38 6.37 -14.44
C LEU A 159 31.25 5.88 -15.89
N PRO A 160 31.42 4.58 -16.16
CA PRO A 160 31.28 4.04 -17.51
C PRO A 160 29.84 4.19 -18.03
N TYR A 161 29.68 4.86 -19.16
CA TYR A 161 28.37 5.11 -19.78
C TYR A 161 27.81 3.83 -20.43
N PHE A 162 26.57 3.47 -20.06
CA PHE A 162 25.78 2.40 -20.69
C PHE A 162 26.54 1.07 -20.88
N ARG A 163 27.17 0.56 -19.82
CA ARG A 163 27.78 -0.79 -19.82
C ARG A 163 26.86 -1.90 -19.31
N ASN A 164 26.11 -1.65 -18.25
CA ASN A 164 25.24 -2.65 -17.64
C ASN A 164 23.81 -2.53 -18.17
N TYR A 165 23.27 -3.61 -18.73
CA TYR A 165 21.93 -3.57 -19.33
C TYR A 165 20.83 -3.12 -18.36
N LEU A 166 20.82 -3.60 -17.12
CA LEU A 166 19.80 -3.25 -16.13
C LEU A 166 19.85 -1.78 -15.70
N GLU A 167 21.06 -1.20 -15.64
CA GLU A 167 21.25 0.23 -15.36
C GLU A 167 20.70 1.06 -16.53
N ILE A 168 21.00 0.67 -17.77
CA ILE A 168 20.47 1.35 -18.96
C ILE A 168 18.93 1.32 -18.97
N VAL A 169 18.33 0.17 -18.67
CA VAL A 169 16.86 0.05 -18.59
C VAL A 169 16.29 1.00 -17.54
N PHE A 170 16.94 1.10 -16.38
CA PHE A 170 16.51 2.01 -15.33
C PHE A 170 16.70 3.48 -15.73
N ASP A 171 17.85 3.86 -16.30
CA ASP A 171 18.15 5.22 -16.73
C ASP A 171 17.20 5.68 -17.84
N LEU A 172 16.89 4.81 -18.80
CA LEU A 172 15.89 5.09 -19.85
C LEU A 172 14.46 5.10 -19.30
N TYR A 173 14.14 4.29 -18.28
CA TYR A 173 12.84 4.36 -17.61
C TYR A 173 12.67 5.69 -16.86
N VAL A 174 13.70 6.17 -16.18
CA VAL A 174 13.73 7.51 -15.55
C VAL A 174 13.68 8.62 -16.61
N LEU A 175 14.26 8.40 -17.78
CA LEU A 175 14.17 9.34 -18.90
C LEU A 175 12.75 9.48 -19.45
N VAL A 176 11.95 8.40 -19.45
CA VAL A 176 10.53 8.50 -19.81
C VAL A 176 9.76 9.42 -18.85
N THR A 177 10.13 9.46 -17.58
CA THR A 177 9.56 10.43 -16.62
C THR A 177 10.22 11.81 -16.68
N THR A 178 11.18 12.00 -17.60
CA THR A 178 11.96 13.23 -17.81
C THR A 178 12.76 13.72 -16.60
N ALA A 179 12.98 12.85 -15.61
CA ALA A 179 13.59 13.24 -14.34
C ALA A 179 15.12 13.40 -14.43
N ASN A 180 15.77 12.83 -15.44
CA ASN A 180 17.22 12.86 -15.67
C ASN A 180 17.61 13.50 -17.03
N SER A 181 16.75 14.33 -17.61
CA SER A 181 17.10 15.14 -18.79
C SER A 181 17.63 16.51 -18.35
N PRO A 182 18.79 17.01 -18.84
CA PRO A 182 19.61 16.47 -19.93
C PRO A 182 20.72 15.49 -19.50
N ASP A 183 20.88 15.21 -18.20
CA ASP A 183 22.05 14.54 -17.61
C ASP A 183 22.35 13.13 -18.14
N VAL A 184 21.33 12.43 -18.66
CA VAL A 184 21.47 11.07 -19.23
C VAL A 184 21.91 11.07 -20.71
N MET A 185 21.82 12.22 -21.40
CA MET A 185 22.06 12.36 -22.85
C MET A 185 23.49 12.80 -23.18
#